data_AF-A0A4V2EMK8-F1
#
_entry.id   AF-A0A4V2EMK8-F1
#
_cell.length_a   1.000
_cell.length_b   1.000
_cell.length_c   1.000
_cell.angle_alpha   90.00
_cell.angle_beta   90.00
_cell.angle_gamma   90.00
#
_symmetry.space_group_name_H-M   'P 1'
#
loop_
_entity.id
_entity.type
_entity.pdbx_description
1 polymer ?
#
loop_
_entity_poly.entity_id
_entity_poly.type
_entity_poly.pdbx_seq_one_letter_code
_entity_poly.pdbx_strand_id
1 'polypeptide(L)'
;METWRIVATSLLGLAGLFAVLIVMAQVRDRTHSGSKVATSGAVAFTTLLLLCLLVLTVLPSGLSWGIVVAVTAVVGVLLLAS
;
A
#
# COMPACT_ATOMS: atom_id res chain seq x y z
N MET A 1 -6.35 -11.73 18.78
CA MET A 1 -5.53 -10.84 17.92
C MET A 1 -4.96 -9.74 18.78
N GLU A 2 -3.65 -9.53 18.76
CA GLU A 2 -3.01 -8.45 19.51
C GLU A 2 -3.48 -7.10 18.95
N THR A 3 -3.89 -6.17 19.81
CA THR A 3 -4.45 -4.87 19.40
C THR A 3 -3.52 -4.10 18.46
N TRP A 4 -2.21 -4.17 18.69
CA TRP A 4 -1.22 -3.47 17.86
C TRP A 4 -1.20 -3.97 16.40
N ARG A 5 -1.50 -5.25 16.14
CA ARG A 5 -1.59 -5.81 14.78
C ARG A 5 -2.73 -5.21 14.00
N ILE A 6 -3.87 -5.02 14.65
CA ILE A 6 -5.06 -4.42 14.05
C ILE A 6 -4.76 -2.97 13.68
N VAL A 7 -4.16 -2.21 14.61
CA VAL A 7 -3.78 -0.81 14.36
C VAL A 7 -2.79 -0.71 13.20
N ALA A 8 -1.71 -1.52 13.22
CA ALA A 8 -0.72 -1.52 12.15
C ALA A 8 -1.32 -1.88 10.78
N THR A 9 -2.20 -2.88 10.74
CA THR A 9 -2.88 -3.30 9.50
C THR A 9 -3.82 -2.22 8.98
N SER A 10 -4.56 -1.55 9.85
CA SER A 10 -5.46 -0.45 9.46
C SER A 10 -4.68 0.74 8.90
N LEU A 11 -3.58 1.15 9.56
CA LEU A 11 -2.71 2.22 9.08
C LEU A 11 -2.08 1.86 7.73
N LEU A 12 -1.55 0.64 7.61
CA LEU A 12 -0.97 0.14 6.36
C LEU A 12 -2.01 0.08 5.24
N GLY A 13 -3.21 -0.41 5.53
CA GLY A 13 -4.30 -0.50 4.58
C GLY A 13 -4.71 0.87 4.05
N LEU A 14 -4.87 1.85 4.93
CA LEU A 14 -5.22 3.22 4.53
C LEU A 14 -4.12 3.87 3.69
N ALA A 15 -2.88 3.88 4.17
CA ALA A 15 -1.76 4.49 3.42
C ALA A 15 -1.51 3.76 2.09
N GLY A 16 -1.49 2.43 2.11
CA GLY A 16 -1.28 1.61 0.93
C GLY A 16 -2.38 1.78 -0.12
N LEU A 17 -3.62 2.06 0.28
CA LEU A 17 -4.71 2.30 -0.67
C LEU A 17 -4.47 3.57 -1.50
N PHE A 18 -3.97 4.64 -0.87
CA PHE A 18 -3.50 5.81 -1.62
C PHE A 18 -2.34 5.46 -2.56
N ALA A 19 -1.39 4.62 -2.13
CA ALA A 19 -0.31 4.16 -3.01
C ALA A 19 -0.84 3.46 -4.27
N VAL A 20 -1.84 2.59 -4.14
CA VAL A 20 -2.48 1.90 -5.29
C VAL A 20 -3.10 2.91 -6.25
N LEU A 21 -3.82 3.90 -5.74
CA LEU A 21 -4.47 4.93 -6.56
C LEU A 21 -3.42 5.79 -7.29
N ILE A 22 -2.33 6.16 -6.63
CA ILE A 22 -1.23 6.92 -7.23
C ILE A 22 -0.59 6.10 -8.37
N VAL A 23 -0.34 4.81 -8.16
CA VAL A 23 0.21 3.91 -9.20
C VAL A 23 -0.73 3.83 -10.41
N MET A 24 -2.04 3.65 -10.17
CA MET A 24 -3.04 3.63 -11.26
C MET A 24 -3.04 4.95 -12.04
N ALA A 25 -3.01 6.09 -11.35
CA ALA A 25 -2.95 7.41 -11.97
C ALA A 25 -1.68 7.58 -12.82
N GLN A 26 -0.52 7.24 -12.26
CA GLN A 26 0.76 7.39 -12.97
C GLN A 26 0.87 6.47 -14.20
N VAL A 27 0.33 5.25 -14.13
CA VAL A 27 0.27 4.34 -15.29
C VAL A 27 -0.70 4.87 -16.34
N ARG A 28 -1.83 5.45 -15.92
CA ARG A 28 -2.79 6.07 -16.84
C ARG A 28 -2.13 7.22 -17.60
N ASP A 29 -1.43 8.09 -16.90
CA ASP A 29 -0.83 9.29 -17.48
C ASP A 29 0.34 8.96 -18.42
N ARG A 30 1.06 7.85 -18.17
CA ARG A 30 2.17 7.41 -19.04
C ARG A 30 1.74 6.57 -20.24
N THR A 31 0.64 5.84 -20.13
CA THR A 31 0.30 4.79 -21.12
C THR A 31 -1.01 5.04 -21.86
N HIS A 32 -1.87 5.92 -21.34
CA HIS A 32 -3.23 6.16 -21.84
C HIS A 32 -4.05 4.88 -22.08
N SER A 33 -3.74 3.78 -21.39
CA SER A 33 -4.34 2.46 -21.61
C SER A 33 -5.03 1.95 -20.35
N GLY A 34 -6.36 1.81 -20.39
CA GLY A 34 -7.15 1.31 -19.27
C GLY A 34 -6.78 -0.12 -18.85
N SER A 35 -6.42 -0.99 -19.80
CA SER A 35 -5.99 -2.36 -19.51
C SER A 35 -4.70 -2.38 -18.68
N LYS A 36 -3.71 -1.54 -19.00
CA LYS A 36 -2.46 -1.44 -18.24
C LYS A 36 -2.70 -0.91 -16.83
N VAL A 37 -3.58 0.07 -16.67
CA VAL A 37 -3.99 0.63 -15.37
C VAL A 37 -4.66 -0.44 -14.50
N ALA A 38 -5.57 -1.22 -15.09
CA ALA A 38 -6.26 -2.30 -14.38
C ALA A 38 -5.27 -3.38 -13.90
N THR A 39 -4.33 -3.80 -14.76
CA THR A 39 -3.31 -4.80 -14.39
C THR A 39 -2.36 -4.25 -13.32
N SER A 40 -1.83 -3.04 -13.47
CA SER A 40 -0.92 -2.45 -12.46
C SER A 40 -1.63 -2.25 -11.12
N GLY A 41 -2.88 -1.82 -11.17
CA GLY A 41 -3.71 -1.62 -9.99
C GLY A 41 -4.04 -2.93 -9.28
N ALA A 42 -4.39 -3.98 -10.02
CA ALA A 42 -4.62 -5.31 -9.46
C ALA A 42 -3.35 -5.84 -8.76
N VAL A 43 -2.19 -5.75 -9.41
CA VAL A 43 -0.91 -6.18 -8.83
C VAL A 43 -0.57 -5.41 -7.55
N ALA A 44 -0.69 -4.07 -7.59
CA ALA A 44 -0.43 -3.22 -6.43
C ALA A 44 -1.39 -3.53 -5.27
N PHE A 45 -2.68 -3.69 -5.56
CA PHE A 45 -3.71 -4.00 -4.57
C PHE A 45 -3.52 -5.39 -3.95
N THR A 46 -3.24 -6.41 -4.77
CA THR A 46 -2.94 -7.77 -4.27
C THR A 46 -1.70 -7.78 -3.37
N THR A 47 -0.66 -7.04 -3.73
CA THR A 47 0.55 -6.90 -2.91
C THR A 47 0.22 -6.28 -1.55
N LEU A 48 -0.60 -5.23 -1.53
CA LEU A 48 -1.07 -4.60 -0.29
C LEU A 48 -1.88 -5.58 0.58
N LEU A 49 -2.79 -6.35 -0.04
CA LEU A 49 -3.62 -7.32 0.66
C LEU A 49 -2.76 -8.41 1.31
N LEU A 50 -1.77 -8.94 0.59
CA LEU A 50 -0.81 -9.91 1.12
C LEU A 50 -0.01 -9.33 2.28
N LEU A 51 0.46 -8.08 2.18
CA LEU A 51 1.17 -7.41 3.28
C LEU A 51 0.28 -7.23 4.51
N CYS A 52 -0.99 -6.83 4.34
CA CYS A 52 -1.94 -6.75 5.45
C CYS A 52 -2.15 -8.10 6.13
N LEU A 53 -2.32 -9.18 5.36
CA LEU A 53 -2.46 -10.54 5.91
C LEU A 53 -1.20 -10.98 6.67
N LEU A 54 -0.02 -10.69 6.12
CA LEU A 54 1.28 -10.96 6.74
C LEU A 54 1.44 -10.22 8.07
N VAL A 55 1.12 -8.91 8.12
CA VAL A 55 1.12 -8.09 9.34
C VAL A 55 0.10 -8.59 10.36
N LEU A 56 -1.03 -9.12 9.91
CA LEU A 56 -2.07 -9.61 10.81
C LEU A 56 -1.74 -10.99 11.40
N THR A 57 -0.97 -11.82 10.71
CA THR A 57 -0.77 -13.23 11.08
C THR A 57 0.62 -13.56 11.62
N VAL A 58 1.70 -13.16 10.95
CA VAL A 58 3.02 -13.77 11.19
C VAL A 58 4.17 -12.77 11.34
N LEU A 59 4.04 -11.52 10.88
CA LEU A 59 5.15 -10.58 10.97
C LEU A 59 5.46 -10.18 12.42
N PRO A 60 6.76 -10.07 12.78
CA PRO A 60 7.18 -9.54 14.06
C PRO A 60 6.97 -8.02 14.11
N SER A 61 6.79 -7.48 15.32
CA SER A 61 6.39 -6.09 15.56
C SER A 61 7.29 -5.05 14.88
N GLY A 62 8.61 -5.20 14.99
CA GLY A 62 9.58 -4.29 14.39
C GLY A 62 9.45 -4.19 12.86
N LEU A 63 9.27 -5.33 12.18
CA LEU A 63 9.07 -5.38 10.72
C LEU A 63 7.73 -4.76 10.31
N SER A 64 6.65 -5.07 11.04
CA SER A 64 5.32 -4.50 10.75
C SER A 64 5.33 -2.98 10.82
N TRP A 65 5.87 -2.40 11.90
CA TRP A 65 5.94 -0.94 12.04
C TRP A 65 6.91 -0.30 11.05
N GLY A 66 8.03 -0.96 10.74
CA GLY A 66 8.95 -0.50 9.70
C GLY A 66 8.27 -0.38 8.34
N ILE A 67 7.45 -1.36 7.95
CA ILE A 67 6.68 -1.34 6.71
C ILE A 67 5.64 -0.21 6.73
N VAL A 68 4.91 -0.05 7.84
CA VAL A 68 3.91 1.03 7.98
C VAL A 68 4.56 2.41 7.79
N VAL A 69 5.68 2.67 8.47
CA VAL A 69 6.41 3.93 8.35
C VAL A 69 6.93 4.14 6.93
N ALA A 70 7.53 3.12 6.32
CA ALA A 70 8.06 3.20 4.96
C ALA A 70 6.97 3.52 3.93
N VAL A 71 5.86 2.78 3.96
CA VAL A 71 4.73 3.01 3.04
C VAL A 71 4.12 4.39 3.26
N THR A 72 3.91 4.79 4.52
CA THR A 72 3.34 6.11 4.85
C THR A 72 4.25 7.25 4.37
N ALA A 73 5.57 7.12 4.56
CA ALA A 73 6.54 8.11 4.09
C ALA A 73 6.56 8.21 2.56
N VAL A 74 6.59 7.08 1.85
CA VAL A 74 6.55 7.06 0.38
C VAL A 74 5.28 7.71 -0.14
N VAL A 75 4.12 7.34 0.40
CA VAL A 75 2.83 7.92 0.00
C VAL A 75 2.77 9.40 0.32
N GLY A 76 3.23 9.81 1.50
CA GLY A 76 3.32 11.23 1.88
C GLY A 76 4.17 12.03 0.90
N VAL A 77 5.35 11.53 0.53
CA VAL A 77 6.22 12.18 -0.47
C VAL A 77 5.53 12.24 -1.83
N LEU A 78 4.92 11.15 -2.29
CA LEU A 78 4.24 11.10 -3.58
C LEU A 78 3.06 12.08 -3.65
N LEU A 79 2.29 12.23 -2.56
CA LEU A 79 1.17 13.17 -2.47
C LEU A 79 1.63 14.63 -2.40
N LEU A 80 2.80 14.90 -1.81
CA LEU A 80 3.37 16.24 -1.75
C LEU A 80 4.07 16.64 -3.06
N ALA A 81 4.55 15.66 -3.83
CA ALA A 81 5.23 15.86 -5.10
C ALA A 81 4.28 15.88 -6.33
N SER A 82 3.02 15.47 -6.15
CA SER A 82 1.96 15.49 -7.16
C SER A 82 1.22 16.81 -7.18
#